data_AF-A0A9P6B9C6-F1
#
_entry.id   AF-A0A9P6B9C6-F1
#
_cell.length_a   1.000
_cell.length_b   1.000
_cell.length_c   1.000
_cell.angle_alpha   90.00
_cell.angle_beta   90.00
_cell.angle_gamma   90.00
#
_symmetry.space_group_name_H-M   'P 1'
#
loop_
_entity.id
_entity.type
_entity.pdbx_description
1 polymer ?
#
loop_
_entity_poly.entity_id
_entity_poly.type
_entity_poly.pdbx_seq_one_letter_code
_entity_poly.pdbx_strand_id
1 'polypeptide(L)'
;MVQQNPQTKLLVNLLKSTKDYTTTLTSHLVVSHTALSGLQAYASASSPSTAQAILGVAEALKAADDAIVRYANEVDTWRERLKEVKRAEDEVAIILRDREILVNRLIKASSKKPTRDSVIHPPSPSSSQISLGTTAQTQQQRLTNAQAELQGCEQTLAQKQRELEQIRSIAIRDGLERRCMALVQLGSSLSEKGTSGWMISSATFHCAQVPQMGCPIFHLLRPNLPHRMERMR
;
A
#
# COMPACT_ATOMS: atom_id res chain seq x y z
N MET A 1 -8.64 30.90 4.61
CA MET A 1 -8.98 29.55 5.11
C MET A 1 -8.46 28.56 4.10
N VAL A 2 -7.37 27.85 4.39
CA VAL A 2 -6.84 26.80 3.51
C VAL A 2 -7.88 25.69 3.45
N GLN A 3 -8.65 25.64 2.37
CA GLN A 3 -9.67 24.63 2.15
C GLN A 3 -8.93 23.28 2.09
N GLN A 4 -9.07 22.45 3.13
CA GLN A 4 -8.44 21.12 3.16
C GLN A 4 -8.82 20.38 1.88
N ASN A 5 -7.82 19.93 1.12
CA ASN A 5 -8.00 19.23 -0.13
C ASN A 5 -8.87 17.97 0.12
N PRO A 6 -10.06 17.84 -0.49
CA PRO A 6 -10.92 16.66 -0.35
C PRO A 6 -10.19 15.34 -0.61
N GLN A 7 -9.17 15.36 -1.47
CA GLN A 7 -8.33 14.21 -1.80
C GLN A 7 -7.61 13.62 -0.56
N THR A 8 -7.11 14.47 0.34
CA THR A 8 -6.39 14.00 1.54
C THR A 8 -7.31 13.26 2.51
N LYS A 9 -8.57 13.67 2.63
CA LYS A 9 -9.56 12.97 3.46
C LYS A 9 -9.88 11.59 2.91
N LEU A 10 -10.03 11.49 1.59
CA LEU A 10 -10.27 10.21 0.91
C LEU A 10 -9.09 9.26 1.07
N LEU A 11 -7.85 9.76 0.97
CA LEU A 11 -6.65 8.95 1.19
C LEU A 11 -6.57 8.42 2.63
N VAL A 12 -6.90 9.24 3.62
CA VAL A 12 -6.95 8.82 5.03
C VAL A 12 -7.99 7.70 5.23
N ASN A 13 -9.16 7.84 4.62
CA ASN A 13 -10.19 6.81 4.67
C ASN A 13 -9.74 5.50 4.00
N LEU A 14 -9.06 5.59 2.85
CA LEU A 14 -8.50 4.42 2.17
C LEU A 14 -7.42 3.73 3.00
N LEU A 15 -6.52 4.50 3.62
CA LEU A 15 -5.49 3.98 4.53
C LEU A 15 -6.08 3.26 5.74
N LYS A 16 -7.20 3.78 6.25
CA LYS A 16 -7.95 3.18 7.36
C LYS A 16 -8.62 1.88 6.91
N SER A 17 -9.44 1.91 5.85
CA SER A 17 -10.15 0.72 5.38
C SER A 17 -9.20 -0.40 4.96
N THR A 18 -8.05 -0.07 4.37
CA THR A 18 -7.02 -1.05 4.01
C THR A 18 -6.40 -1.69 5.26
N LYS A 19 -6.15 -0.91 6.33
CA LYS A 19 -5.68 -1.44 7.62
C LYS A 19 -6.71 -2.38 8.26
N ASP A 20 -7.97 -1.97 8.25
CA ASP A 20 -9.06 -2.74 8.85
C ASP A 20 -9.24 -4.07 8.09
N TYR A 21 -9.05 -4.05 6.77
CA TYR A 21 -9.05 -5.25 5.94
C TYR A 21 -7.90 -6.21 6.28
N THR A 22 -6.64 -5.75 6.37
CA THR A 22 -5.52 -6.64 6.74
C THR A 22 -5.64 -7.16 8.17
N THR A 23 -6.14 -6.33 9.10
CA THR A 23 -6.48 -6.75 10.47
C THR A 23 -7.51 -7.89 10.47
N THR A 24 -8.54 -7.79 9.61
CA THR A 24 -9.56 -8.83 9.48
C THR A 24 -8.95 -10.14 8.96
N LEU A 25 -8.08 -10.07 7.95
CA LEU A 25 -7.36 -11.25 7.44
C LEU A 25 -6.51 -11.92 8.53
N THR A 26 -5.77 -11.13 9.33
CA THR A 26 -4.99 -11.66 10.45
C THR A 26 -5.88 -12.31 11.52
N SER A 27 -7.03 -11.70 11.84
CA SER A 27 -7.96 -12.28 12.81
C SER A 27 -8.54 -13.62 12.34
N HIS A 28 -8.84 -13.74 11.04
CA HIS A 28 -9.29 -15.00 10.43
C HIS A 28 -8.23 -16.09 10.59
N LEU A 29 -6.95 -15.77 10.37
CA LEU A 29 -5.84 -16.70 10.51
C LEU A 29 -5.67 -17.23 11.95
N VAL A 30 -5.97 -16.41 12.97
CA VAL A 30 -5.96 -16.86 14.38
C VAL A 30 -7.04 -17.92 14.62
N VAL A 31 -8.24 -17.70 14.08
CA VAL A 31 -9.34 -18.68 14.18
C VAL A 31 -8.99 -19.95 13.43
N SER A 32 -8.44 -19.84 12.21
CA SER A 32 -8.00 -20.98 11.41
C SER A 32 -6.93 -21.81 12.13
N HIS A 33 -5.91 -21.17 12.70
CA HIS A 33 -4.86 -21.85 13.48
C HIS A 33 -5.42 -22.61 14.68
N THR A 34 -6.41 -22.04 15.36
CA THR A 34 -7.10 -22.71 16.49
C THR A 34 -7.85 -23.94 16.01
N ALA A 35 -8.56 -23.86 14.88
CA ALA A 35 -9.24 -25.00 14.28
C ALA A 35 -8.25 -26.09 13.84
N LEU A 36 -7.12 -25.73 13.24
CA LEU A 36 -6.06 -26.66 12.85
C LEU A 36 -5.43 -27.36 14.06
N SER A 37 -5.20 -26.63 15.14
CA SER A 37 -4.69 -27.21 16.40
C SER A 37 -5.66 -28.23 16.98
N GLY A 38 -6.96 -27.91 16.98
CA GLY A 38 -8.02 -28.85 17.37
C GLY A 38 -8.07 -30.08 16.47
N LEU A 39 -7.91 -29.90 15.16
CA LEU A 39 -7.88 -30.98 14.18
C LEU A 39 -6.68 -31.92 14.39
N GLN A 40 -5.50 -31.36 14.66
CA GLN A 40 -4.29 -32.12 14.99
C GLN A 40 -4.42 -32.87 16.32
N ALA A 41 -5.02 -32.25 17.34
CA ALA A 41 -5.32 -32.93 18.60
C ALA A 41 -6.28 -34.11 18.38
N TYR A 42 -7.33 -33.92 17.57
CA TYR A 42 -8.24 -34.99 17.20
C TYR A 42 -7.54 -36.13 16.43
N ALA A 43 -6.58 -35.81 15.56
CA ALA A 43 -5.76 -36.81 14.89
C ALA A 43 -5.00 -37.69 15.90
N SER A 44 -4.47 -37.12 16.98
CA SER A 44 -3.74 -37.87 18.01
C SER A 44 -4.59 -38.89 18.77
N ALA A 45 -5.91 -38.68 18.81
CA ALA A 45 -6.88 -39.59 19.43
C ALA A 45 -7.51 -40.59 18.42
N SER A 46 -7.12 -40.52 17.15
CA SER A 46 -7.69 -41.32 16.07
C SER A 46 -6.87 -42.59 15.80
N SER A 47 -7.43 -43.54 15.04
CA SER A 47 -6.67 -44.69 14.53
C SER A 47 -5.50 -44.23 13.64
N PRO A 48 -4.41 -45.00 13.50
CA PRO A 48 -3.23 -44.56 12.76
C PRO A 48 -3.51 -44.11 11.33
N SER A 49 -4.34 -44.84 10.57
CA SER A 49 -4.69 -44.48 9.18
C SER A 49 -5.51 -43.19 9.11
N THR A 50 -6.48 -43.02 10.00
CA THR A 50 -7.30 -41.81 10.09
C THR A 50 -6.48 -40.61 10.56
N ALA A 51 -5.59 -40.80 11.53
CA ALA A 51 -4.70 -39.77 12.04
C ALA A 51 -3.80 -39.21 10.92
N GLN A 52 -3.19 -40.09 10.11
CA GLN A 52 -2.34 -39.67 8.98
C GLN A 52 -3.11 -38.86 7.95
N ALA A 53 -4.34 -39.26 7.60
CA ALA A 53 -5.18 -38.51 6.68
C ALA A 53 -5.57 -37.14 7.23
N ILE A 54 -5.95 -37.07 8.51
CA ILE A 54 -6.29 -35.81 9.17
C ILE A 54 -5.09 -34.85 9.17
N LEU A 55 -3.89 -35.36 9.51
CA LEU A 55 -2.67 -34.56 9.51
C LEU A 55 -2.33 -34.04 8.10
N GLY A 56 -2.45 -34.88 7.07
CA GLY A 56 -2.25 -34.44 5.68
C GLY A 56 -3.24 -33.36 5.23
N VAL A 57 -4.52 -33.46 5.63
CA VAL A 57 -5.50 -32.41 5.37
C VAL A 57 -5.16 -31.13 6.15
N ALA A 58 -4.75 -31.25 7.42
CA ALA A 58 -4.35 -30.11 8.24
C ALA A 58 -3.14 -29.36 7.63
N GLU A 59 -2.17 -30.08 7.05
CA GLU A 59 -1.05 -29.49 6.33
C GLU A 59 -1.49 -28.74 5.07
N ALA A 60 -2.41 -29.30 4.28
CA ALA A 60 -2.96 -28.63 3.11
C ALA A 60 -3.69 -27.32 3.48
N LEU A 61 -4.51 -27.35 4.55
CA LEU A 61 -5.20 -26.17 5.06
C LEU A 61 -4.22 -25.13 5.61
N LYS A 62 -3.17 -25.54 6.32
CA LYS A 62 -2.10 -24.64 6.76
C LYS A 62 -1.41 -23.95 5.58
N ALA A 63 -1.11 -24.69 4.52
CA ALA A 63 -0.49 -24.12 3.32
C ALA A 63 -1.42 -23.12 2.59
N ALA A 64 -2.74 -23.29 2.71
CA ALA A 64 -3.72 -22.32 2.24
C ALA A 64 -3.70 -21.04 3.09
N ASP A 65 -3.61 -21.16 4.43
CA ASP A 65 -3.43 -20.03 5.34
C ASP A 65 -2.14 -19.24 5.04
N ASP A 66 -1.04 -19.93 4.76
CA ASP A 66 0.22 -19.29 4.36
C ASP A 66 0.06 -18.44 3.09
N ALA A 67 -0.82 -18.85 2.15
CA ALA A 67 -1.13 -18.05 0.97
C ALA A 67 -1.92 -16.79 1.33
N ILE A 68 -2.86 -16.88 2.28
CA ILE A 68 -3.61 -15.72 2.79
C ILE A 68 -2.65 -14.72 3.47
N VAL A 69 -1.68 -15.21 4.25
CA VAL A 69 -0.62 -14.38 4.85
C VAL A 69 0.15 -13.60 3.79
N ARG A 70 0.61 -14.29 2.73
CA ARG A 70 1.33 -13.65 1.62
C ARG A 70 0.49 -12.55 0.96
N TYR A 71 -0.79 -12.80 0.72
CA TYR A 71 -1.70 -11.79 0.16
C TYR A 71 -1.87 -10.59 1.10
N ALA A 72 -2.09 -10.82 2.40
CA ALA A 72 -2.22 -9.75 3.39
C ALA A 72 -0.98 -8.85 3.42
N ASN A 73 0.22 -9.43 3.33
CA ASN A 73 1.48 -8.68 3.29
C ASN A 73 1.59 -7.76 2.06
N GLU A 74 1.12 -8.20 0.88
CA GLU A 74 1.12 -7.35 -0.32
C GLU A 74 0.10 -6.20 -0.21
N VAL A 75 -1.04 -6.44 0.44
CA VAL A 75 -2.01 -5.38 0.76
C VAL A 75 -1.42 -4.35 1.72
N ASP A 76 -0.71 -4.77 2.77
CA ASP A 76 -0.02 -3.87 3.70
C ASP A 76 1.14 -3.13 3.00
N THR A 77 1.87 -3.78 2.09
CA THR A 77 2.91 -3.14 1.28
C THR A 77 2.33 -2.01 0.43
N TRP A 78 1.18 -2.24 -0.23
CA TRP A 78 0.47 -1.19 -0.94
C TRP A 78 0.03 -0.06 0.00
N ARG A 79 -0.43 -0.40 1.20
CA ARG A 79 -0.80 0.60 2.22
C ARG A 79 0.38 1.47 2.64
N GLU A 80 1.59 0.94 2.75
CA GLU A 80 2.79 1.74 3.02
C GLU A 80 3.09 2.73 1.88
N ARG A 81 2.89 2.34 0.61
CA ARG A 81 2.98 3.27 -0.55
C ARG A 81 1.95 4.40 -0.46
N LEU A 82 0.72 4.10 -0.03
CA LEU A 82 -0.29 5.14 0.19
C LEU A 82 0.10 6.11 1.33
N LYS A 83 0.87 5.67 2.33
CA LYS A 83 1.42 6.58 3.35
C LYS A 83 2.52 7.48 2.77
N GLU A 84 3.30 7.00 1.80
CA GLU A 84 4.26 7.85 1.06
C GLU A 84 3.52 8.97 0.32
N VAL A 85 2.41 8.65 -0.36
CA VAL A 85 1.54 9.67 -0.98
C VAL A 85 1.07 10.68 0.06
N LYS A 86 0.58 10.21 1.22
CA LYS A 86 0.11 11.11 2.27
C LYS A 86 1.20 12.05 2.77
N ARG A 87 2.42 11.55 3.00
CA ARG A 87 3.56 12.39 3.40
C ARG A 87 3.85 13.47 2.36
N ALA A 88 3.85 13.11 1.07
CA ALA A 88 4.05 14.08 -0.01
C ALA A 88 2.90 15.12 -0.09
N GLU A 89 1.64 14.72 0.16
CA GLU A 89 0.52 15.68 0.25
C GLU A 89 0.69 16.66 1.43
N ASP A 90 1.16 16.17 2.58
CA ASP A 90 1.40 16.99 3.76
C ASP A 90 2.57 17.99 3.52
N GLU A 91 3.63 17.58 2.81
CA GLU A 91 4.71 18.47 2.36
C GLU A 91 4.22 19.59 1.42
N VAL A 92 3.43 19.24 0.40
CA VAL A 92 2.84 20.24 -0.51
C VAL A 92 1.93 21.21 0.25
N ALA A 93 1.16 20.72 1.23
CA ALA A 93 0.29 21.55 2.05
C ALA A 93 1.06 22.56 2.92
N ILE A 94 2.25 22.20 3.40
CA ILE A 94 3.15 23.12 4.10
C ILE A 94 3.59 24.25 3.17
N ILE A 95 4.09 23.92 1.96
CA ILE A 95 4.58 24.91 1.00
C ILE A 95 3.45 25.84 0.52
N LEU A 96 2.24 25.31 0.33
CA LEU A 96 1.08 26.13 -0.01
C LEU A 96 0.75 27.18 1.08
N ARG A 97 0.94 26.83 2.35
CA ARG A 97 0.78 27.77 3.47
C ARG A 97 1.88 28.83 3.45
N ASP A 98 3.12 28.45 3.19
CA ASP A 98 4.23 29.39 3.08
C ASP A 98 4.01 30.37 1.93
N ARG A 99 3.55 29.86 0.77
CA ARG A 99 3.14 30.70 -0.37
C ARG A 99 2.05 31.70 0.03
N GLU A 100 1.01 31.27 0.75
CA GLU A 100 -0.06 32.18 1.23
C GLU A 100 0.51 33.27 2.15
N ILE A 101 1.45 32.92 3.04
CA ILE A 101 2.12 33.89 3.91
C ILE A 101 2.94 34.89 3.09
N LEU A 102 3.71 34.42 2.11
CA LEU A 102 4.53 35.26 1.23
C LEU A 102 3.67 36.20 0.37
N VAL A 103 2.58 35.70 -0.22
CA VAL A 103 1.61 36.52 -0.96
C VAL A 103 1.03 37.61 -0.05
N ASN A 104 0.61 37.26 1.17
CA ASN A 104 0.09 38.25 2.12
C ASN A 104 1.13 39.29 2.52
N ARG A 105 2.40 38.91 2.69
CA ARG A 105 3.52 39.85 2.94
C ARG A 105 3.72 40.78 1.75
N LEU A 106 3.70 40.25 0.53
CA LEU A 106 3.85 41.03 -0.70
C LEU A 106 2.73 42.06 -0.88
N ILE A 107 1.46 41.66 -0.65
CA ILE A 107 0.31 42.58 -0.67
C ILE A 107 0.48 43.71 0.34
N LYS A 108 0.89 43.38 1.58
CA LYS A 108 1.14 44.37 2.63
C LYS A 108 2.29 45.32 2.29
N ALA A 109 3.34 44.83 1.63
CA ALA A 109 4.47 45.64 1.20
C ALA A 109 4.09 46.57 0.04
N SER A 110 3.28 46.08 -0.91
CA SER A 110 2.81 46.83 -2.08
C SER A 110 1.74 47.88 -1.75
N SER A 111 0.95 47.68 -0.69
CA SER A 111 -0.17 48.56 -0.32
C SER A 111 0.22 49.81 0.50
N LYS A 112 1.48 49.95 0.91
CA LYS A 112 1.96 51.15 1.62
C LYS A 112 2.22 52.29 0.62
N LYS A 113 1.21 53.15 0.39
CA LYS A 113 1.41 54.45 -0.29
C LYS A 113 2.49 55.27 0.43
N PRO A 114 3.40 55.96 -0.28
CA PRO A 114 4.21 56.99 0.34
C PRO A 114 3.28 58.09 0.84
N THR A 115 3.18 58.26 2.16
CA THR A 115 2.50 59.41 2.77
C THR A 115 3.23 60.66 2.30
N ARG A 116 2.62 61.37 1.35
CA ARG A 116 3.08 62.65 0.85
C ARG A 116 2.63 63.71 1.85
N ASP A 117 3.33 63.83 2.98
CA ASP A 117 3.15 64.97 3.90
C ASP A 117 3.62 66.23 3.18
N SER A 118 2.66 66.92 2.57
CA SER A 118 2.80 68.27 2.05
C SER A 118 2.16 69.20 3.08
N VAL A 119 2.91 69.66 4.07
CA VAL A 119 2.52 70.82 4.87
C VAL A 119 3.65 71.83 4.82
N ILE A 120 3.30 72.96 4.20
CA ILE A 120 4.09 74.14 3.91
C ILE A 120 4.55 74.79 5.23
N HIS A 121 5.85 74.91 5.47
CA HIS A 121 6.41 75.81 6.49
C HIS A 121 7.66 76.56 5.95
N PRO A 122 7.83 77.86 6.26
CA PRO A 122 8.86 78.75 5.71
C PRO A 122 10.24 78.57 6.40
N PRO A 123 11.35 79.18 5.88
CA PRO A 123 12.69 78.64 6.08
C PRO A 123 13.35 79.11 7.38
N SER A 124 14.15 78.24 7.99
CA SER A 124 15.19 78.59 8.95
C SER A 124 16.40 77.68 8.74
N PRO A 125 17.64 78.19 8.77
CA PRO A 125 18.82 77.45 8.36
C PRO A 125 19.48 76.75 9.56
N SER A 126 20.04 75.57 9.27
CA SER A 126 21.19 74.93 9.92
C SER A 126 20.95 73.51 10.41
N SER A 127 21.91 72.69 9.98
CA SER A 127 22.40 71.44 10.56
C SER A 127 21.81 70.13 10.04
N SER A 128 22.66 69.46 9.26
CA SER A 128 22.82 68.01 9.17
C SER A 128 21.69 67.22 8.49
N GLN A 129 21.64 67.36 7.16
CA GLN A 129 20.99 66.40 6.27
C GLN A 129 21.74 65.06 6.31
N ILE A 130 21.20 64.09 7.05
CA ILE A 130 21.49 62.66 6.83
C ILE A 130 20.25 62.04 6.20
N SER A 131 20.34 61.87 4.87
CA SER A 131 19.70 60.82 4.06
C SER A 131 18.18 60.63 4.17
N LEU A 132 17.41 61.53 3.56
CA LEU A 132 15.98 61.35 3.22
C LEU A 132 15.76 60.60 1.88
N GLY A 133 16.82 60.00 1.31
CA GLY A 133 16.76 59.22 0.06
C GLY A 133 16.70 57.70 0.26
N THR A 134 16.90 57.21 1.49
CA THR A 134 17.02 55.78 1.78
C THR A 134 15.69 55.07 1.93
N THR A 135 14.61 55.72 2.35
CA THR A 135 13.31 55.07 2.61
C THR A 135 12.65 54.51 1.36
N ALA A 136 12.69 55.23 0.23
CA ALA A 136 12.15 54.77 -1.05
C ALA A 136 13.00 53.65 -1.66
N GLN A 137 14.33 53.78 -1.64
CA GLN A 137 15.25 52.72 -2.09
C GLN A 137 15.12 51.46 -1.22
N THR A 138 14.97 51.61 0.09
CA THR A 138 14.77 50.48 1.03
C THR A 138 13.42 49.81 0.83
N GLN A 139 12.35 50.54 0.47
CA GLN A 139 11.06 49.94 0.10
C GLN A 139 11.15 49.16 -1.21
N GLN A 140 11.79 49.72 -2.23
CA GLN A 140 12.02 49.03 -3.52
C GLN A 140 12.79 47.72 -3.31
N GLN A 141 13.87 47.76 -2.52
CA GLN A 141 14.66 46.58 -2.18
C GLN A 141 13.84 45.51 -1.45
N ARG A 142 12.98 45.91 -0.49
CA ARG A 142 12.10 45.00 0.26
C ARG A 142 11.06 44.34 -0.64
N LEU A 143 10.51 45.06 -1.62
CA LEU A 143 9.59 44.52 -2.62
C LEU A 143 10.30 43.50 -3.51
N THR A 144 11.48 43.84 -4.02
CA THR A 144 12.28 42.93 -4.85
C THR A 144 12.64 41.64 -4.11
N ASN A 145 13.05 41.74 -2.84
CA ASN A 145 13.36 40.57 -2.02
C ASN A 145 12.11 39.70 -1.77
N ALA A 146 10.96 40.31 -1.47
CA ALA A 146 9.70 39.57 -1.26
C ALA A 146 9.22 38.89 -2.55
N GLN A 147 9.43 39.49 -3.72
CA GLN A 147 9.14 38.89 -5.02
C GLN A 147 10.08 37.70 -5.31
N ALA A 148 11.37 37.85 -5.03
CA ALA A 148 12.35 36.77 -5.22
C ALA A 148 12.06 35.56 -4.30
N GLU A 149 11.71 35.80 -3.03
CA GLU A 149 11.32 34.75 -2.08
C GLU A 149 10.05 34.01 -2.53
N LEU A 150 9.04 34.75 -3.01
CA LEU A 150 7.81 34.16 -3.55
C LEU A 150 8.09 33.31 -4.80
N GLN A 151 8.93 33.80 -5.73
CA GLN A 151 9.32 33.04 -6.91
C GLN A 151 10.05 31.75 -6.56
N GLY A 152 10.97 31.79 -5.60
CA GLY A 152 11.65 30.59 -5.10
C GLY A 152 10.66 29.58 -4.51
N CYS A 153 9.71 30.06 -3.68
CA CYS A 153 8.64 29.23 -3.12
C CYS A 153 7.77 28.57 -4.20
N GLU A 154 7.41 29.31 -5.27
CA GLU A 154 6.61 28.79 -6.37
C GLU A 154 7.35 27.74 -7.19
N GLN A 155 8.66 27.90 -7.39
CA GLN A 155 9.50 26.89 -8.02
C GLN A 155 9.55 25.59 -7.21
N THR A 156 9.75 25.69 -5.89
CA THR A 156 9.73 24.52 -4.99
C THR A 156 8.35 23.87 -4.98
N LEU A 157 7.27 24.66 -4.96
CA LEU A 157 5.91 24.14 -5.03
C LEU A 157 5.67 23.34 -6.31
N ALA A 158 6.07 23.89 -7.47
CA ALA A 158 5.93 23.23 -8.76
C ALA A 158 6.75 21.93 -8.84
N GLN A 159 7.94 21.89 -8.21
CA GLN A 159 8.73 20.68 -8.09
C GLN A 159 8.03 19.63 -7.24
N LYS A 160 7.57 20.01 -6.04
CA LYS A 160 6.92 19.08 -5.09
C LYS A 160 5.56 18.57 -5.59
N GLN A 161 4.83 19.37 -6.36
CA GLN A 161 3.60 18.91 -7.02
C GLN A 161 3.88 17.85 -8.10
N ARG A 162 4.97 17.98 -8.88
CA ARG A 162 5.38 16.94 -9.83
C ARG A 162 5.82 15.66 -9.13
N GLU A 163 6.59 15.79 -8.05
CA GLU A 163 7.01 14.66 -7.22
C GLU A 163 5.80 13.92 -6.62
N LEU A 164 4.84 14.67 -6.06
CA LEU A 164 3.59 14.11 -5.54
C LEU A 164 2.83 13.32 -6.61
N GLU A 165 2.69 13.86 -7.82
CA GLU A 165 1.98 13.17 -8.90
C GLU A 165 2.71 11.90 -9.34
N GLN A 166 4.04 11.92 -9.38
CA GLN A 166 4.84 10.73 -9.65
C GLN A 166 4.66 9.65 -8.57
N ILE A 167 4.77 10.01 -7.29
CA ILE A 167 4.58 9.09 -6.16
C ILE A 167 3.17 8.51 -6.19
N ARG A 168 2.16 9.34 -6.46
CA ARG A 168 0.76 8.91 -6.58
C ARG A 168 0.59 7.92 -7.73
N SER A 169 1.15 8.22 -8.91
CA SER A 169 1.06 7.34 -10.07
C SER A 169 1.68 5.96 -9.80
N ILE A 170 2.86 5.93 -9.17
CA ILE A 170 3.56 4.69 -8.79
C ILE A 170 2.76 3.92 -7.73
N ALA A 171 2.32 4.59 -6.67
CA ALA A 171 1.58 3.95 -5.58
C ALA A 171 0.26 3.31 -6.05
N ILE A 172 -0.43 3.95 -7.00
CA ILE A 172 -1.68 3.41 -7.55
C ILE A 172 -1.40 2.31 -8.57
N ARG A 173 -0.55 2.55 -9.57
CA ARG A 173 -0.31 1.60 -10.66
C ARG A 173 0.34 0.32 -10.14
N ASP A 174 1.56 0.45 -9.62
CA ASP A 174 2.38 -0.69 -9.21
C ASP A 174 1.77 -1.37 -7.98
N GLY A 175 1.17 -0.58 -7.09
CA GLY A 175 0.50 -1.08 -5.90
C GLY A 175 -0.73 -1.95 -6.21
N LEU A 176 -1.60 -1.48 -7.12
CA LEU A 176 -2.76 -2.27 -7.55
C LEU A 176 -2.34 -3.48 -8.38
N GLU A 177 -1.34 -3.33 -9.26
CA GLU A 177 -0.80 -4.44 -10.04
C GLU A 177 -0.31 -5.57 -9.14
N ARG A 178 0.56 -5.26 -8.17
CA ARG A 178 1.05 -6.24 -7.19
C ARG A 178 -0.06 -6.89 -6.39
N ARG A 179 -1.03 -6.09 -5.91
CA ARG A 179 -2.17 -6.61 -5.15
C ARG A 179 -3.02 -7.56 -5.99
N CYS A 180 -3.30 -7.22 -7.24
CA CYS A 180 -4.05 -8.08 -8.16
C CYS A 180 -3.28 -9.37 -8.47
N MET A 181 -1.98 -9.28 -8.73
CA MET A 181 -1.12 -10.45 -8.94
C MET A 181 -1.10 -11.36 -7.71
N ALA A 182 -0.95 -10.81 -6.51
CA ALA A 182 -0.99 -11.55 -5.26
C ALA A 182 -2.35 -12.23 -5.04
N LEU A 183 -3.46 -11.58 -5.44
CA LEU A 183 -4.80 -12.16 -5.37
C LEU A 183 -4.95 -13.36 -6.32
N VAL A 184 -4.40 -13.28 -7.53
CA VAL A 184 -4.36 -14.41 -8.47
C VAL A 184 -3.54 -15.57 -7.89
N GLN A 185 -2.38 -15.28 -7.31
CA GLN A 185 -1.53 -16.30 -6.66
C GLN A 185 -2.20 -16.94 -5.46
N LEU A 186 -2.95 -16.15 -4.67
CA LEU A 186 -3.77 -16.65 -3.58
C LEU A 186 -4.83 -17.62 -4.11
N GLY A 187 -5.62 -17.22 -5.11
CA GLY A 187 -6.66 -18.07 -5.68
C GLY A 187 -6.11 -19.40 -6.22
N SER A 188 -4.98 -19.35 -6.93
CA SER A 188 -4.28 -20.54 -7.42
C SER A 188 -3.84 -21.45 -6.26
N SER A 189 -3.20 -20.88 -5.23
CA SER A 189 -2.74 -21.63 -4.06
C SER A 189 -3.91 -22.30 -3.33
N LEU A 190 -5.01 -21.58 -3.12
CA LEU A 190 -6.19 -22.13 -2.46
C LEU A 190 -6.78 -23.30 -3.25
N SER A 191 -6.85 -23.19 -4.58
CA SER A 191 -7.33 -24.26 -5.46
C SER A 191 -6.44 -25.50 -5.39
N GLU A 192 -5.12 -25.32 -5.46
CA GLU A 192 -4.14 -26.42 -5.39
C GLU A 192 -4.19 -27.14 -4.04
N LYS A 193 -4.20 -26.38 -2.94
CA LYS A 193 -4.21 -26.96 -1.59
C LYS A 193 -5.55 -27.57 -1.24
N GLY A 194 -6.66 -26.97 -1.67
CA GLY A 194 -7.99 -27.56 -1.55
C GLY A 194 -8.09 -28.90 -2.29
N THR A 195 -7.58 -28.97 -3.52
CA THR A 195 -7.53 -30.22 -4.30
C THR A 195 -6.67 -31.27 -3.60
N SER A 196 -5.52 -30.88 -3.06
CA SER A 196 -4.63 -31.79 -2.31
C SER A 196 -5.33 -32.39 -1.09
N GLY A 197 -6.00 -31.56 -0.28
CA GLY A 197 -6.77 -32.04 0.88
C GLY A 197 -7.94 -32.94 0.49
N TRP A 198 -8.62 -32.64 -0.62
CA TRP A 198 -9.69 -33.50 -1.16
C TRP A 198 -9.16 -34.87 -1.61
N MET A 199 -7.99 -34.92 -2.24
CA MET A 199 -7.37 -36.18 -2.66
C MET A 199 -6.97 -37.05 -1.46
N ILE A 200 -6.39 -36.45 -0.41
CA ILE A 200 -5.98 -37.16 0.82
C ILE A 200 -7.20 -37.78 1.52
N SER A 201 -8.26 -37.00 1.68
CA SER A 201 -9.51 -37.50 2.28
C SER A 201 -10.15 -38.59 1.42
N SER A 202 -10.27 -38.37 0.11
CA SER A 202 -10.89 -39.34 -0.80
C SER A 202 -10.13 -40.67 -0.83
N ALA A 203 -8.80 -40.65 -0.90
CA ALA A 203 -7.98 -41.86 -0.93
C ALA A 203 -8.10 -42.70 0.36
N THR A 204 -8.20 -42.04 1.51
CA THR A 204 -8.29 -42.72 2.81
C THR A 204 -9.67 -43.32 3.05
N PHE A 205 -10.74 -42.59 2.69
CA PHE A 205 -12.10 -43.03 2.98
C PHE A 205 -12.71 -43.96 1.92
N HIS A 206 -12.23 -43.95 0.66
CA HIS A 206 -12.63 -44.99 -0.31
C HIS A 206 -12.05 -46.38 0.02
N CYS A 207 -10.85 -46.46 0.60
CA CYS A 207 -10.23 -47.74 0.96
C CYS A 207 -10.88 -48.36 2.22
N ALA A 208 -11.38 -47.54 3.14
CA ALA A 208 -12.08 -47.98 4.35
C ALA A 208 -13.49 -48.56 4.08
N GLN A 209 -14.03 -48.38 2.87
CA GLN A 209 -15.41 -48.75 2.52
C GLN A 209 -15.52 -50.05 1.71
N VAL A 210 -14.40 -50.72 1.43
CA VAL A 210 -14.39 -52.11 0.96
C VAL A 210 -14.28 -52.99 2.21
N PRO A 211 -15.37 -53.68 2.64
CA PRO A 211 -15.23 -54.71 3.65
C PRO A 211 -14.22 -55.73 3.11
N GLN A 212 -13.28 -56.18 3.96
CA GLN A 212 -12.48 -57.36 3.67
C GLN A 212 -13.39 -58.58 3.52
N MET A 213 -14.03 -58.73 2.37
CA MET A 213 -14.50 -59.99 1.83
C MET A 213 -13.53 -60.30 0.70
N GLY A 214 -12.73 -61.34 0.91
CA GLY A 214 -11.47 -61.61 0.21
C GLY A 214 -11.45 -61.23 -1.27
N CYS A 215 -10.40 -60.52 -1.68
CA CYS A 215 -10.07 -60.29 -3.08
C CYS A 215 -9.11 -61.37 -3.59
N PRO A 216 -9.56 -62.34 -4.41
CA PRO A 216 -8.68 -63.21 -5.19
C PRO A 216 -8.39 -62.60 -6.57
N ILE A 217 -8.09 -61.30 -6.64
CA ILE A 217 -7.85 -60.61 -7.93
C ILE A 217 -6.62 -59.69 -7.82
N PHE A 218 -5.46 -60.29 -7.54
CA PHE A 218 -4.16 -59.70 -7.88
C PHE A 218 -3.48 -60.40 -9.07
N HIS A 219 -4.19 -61.30 -9.77
CA HIS A 219 -3.63 -62.07 -10.88
C HIS A 219 -3.98 -61.59 -12.29
N LEU A 220 -4.73 -60.50 -12.48
CA LEU A 220 -5.26 -60.14 -13.82
C LEU A 220 -4.86 -58.77 -14.39
N LEU A 221 -3.88 -58.07 -13.81
CA LEU A 221 -3.21 -56.97 -14.52
C LEU A 221 -1.69 -57.19 -14.61
N ARG A 222 -1.32 -58.23 -15.36
CA ARG A 222 -0.02 -58.30 -16.01
C ARG A 222 -0.25 -58.01 -17.50
N PRO A 223 0.21 -56.89 -18.07
CA PRO A 223 0.15 -56.70 -19.51
C PRO A 223 1.10 -57.71 -20.17
N ASN A 224 0.52 -58.63 -20.94
CA ASN A 224 1.22 -59.44 -21.91
C ASN A 224 1.87 -58.50 -22.94
N LEU A 225 3.20 -58.42 -22.97
CA LEU A 225 3.93 -57.99 -24.17
C LEU A 225 4.04 -59.19 -25.11
N PRO A 226 3.48 -59.16 -26.33
CA PRO A 226 3.85 -60.13 -27.33
C PRO A 226 5.20 -59.76 -27.96
N HIS A 227 6.13 -60.70 -27.88
CA HIS A 227 7.29 -60.78 -28.76
C HIS A 227 6.83 -60.82 -30.22
N ARG A 228 7.35 -59.91 -31.05
CA ARG A 228 7.49 -60.15 -32.49
C ARG A 228 8.94 -59.92 -32.88
N MET A 229 9.67 -61.03 -32.97
CA MET A 229 11.00 -61.12 -33.53
C MET A 229 10.93 -61.09 -35.06
N GLU A 230 11.95 -60.45 -35.64
CA GLU A 230 12.68 -60.81 -36.87
C GLU A 230 12.23 -60.33 -38.27
N ARG A 231 13.09 -59.44 -38.81
CA ARG A 231 14.05 -59.65 -39.93
C ARG A 231 13.80 -58.97 -41.30
N MET A 232 14.90 -58.33 -41.74
CA MET A 232 15.43 -58.15 -43.10
C MET A 232 14.62 -57.21 -44.03
N ARG A 233 15.20 -56.22 -44.71
CA ARG A 233 16.56 -55.99 -45.23
C ARG A 233 16.95 -54.52 -45.09
#